data_AF-A0A957SQ69-F1
#
_entry.id   AF-A0A957SQ69-F1
#
_cell.length_a   1.000
_cell.length_b   1.000
_cell.length_c   1.000
_cell.angle_alpha   90.00
_cell.angle_beta   90.00
_cell.angle_gamma   90.00
#
_symmetry.space_group_name_H-M   'P 1'
#
loop_
_entity.id
_entity.type
_entity.pdbx_description
1 polymer ?
#
loop_
_entity_poly.entity_id
_entity_poly.type
_entity_poly.pdbx_seq_one_letter_code
_entity_poly.pdbx_strand_id
1 'polypeptide(L)'
;KYVQKISAMRQQRAEALCADWGWLTLAGLYWLHEGDNSFGRDPSNDIVLPNPDAPLFAGTFVLSASQVHLRVADGIAMTANGKPVTSLTLRPDTSDTPDYVTLGDMTMVYIPRGARHGIRLYDISHPVRRNFQGLHWYPIQESYCIAARYTPYEPPKPITIMNVLGDAQESYSPGYVEFELDGETHRLDAEDRNTALFFNFGDQTNRQTTYGAGRFLSTDLPDQGLLESGNLVIDFNRATNPYCAYTPYATCPLPPPDNHLTAAIEAGEMRFVQT
;
A
#
# COMPACT_ATOMS: atom_id res chain seq x y z
N LYS A 1 7.95 27.40 -9.39
CA LYS A 1 8.37 26.08 -9.93
C LYS A 1 8.22 24.96 -8.89
N TYR A 2 8.80 25.09 -7.68
CA TYR A 2 8.68 24.08 -6.62
C TYR A 2 7.23 23.76 -6.19
N VAL A 3 6.47 24.78 -5.76
CA VAL A 3 5.06 24.64 -5.34
C VAL A 3 4.20 23.95 -6.39
N GLN A 4 4.42 24.26 -7.68
CA GLN A 4 3.71 23.62 -8.80
C GLN A 4 4.07 22.14 -8.93
N LYS A 5 5.35 21.76 -8.76
CA LYS A 5 5.79 20.36 -8.76
C LYS A 5 5.12 19.56 -7.64
N ILE A 6 5.09 20.11 -6.43
CA ILE A 6 4.43 19.47 -5.28
C ILE A 6 2.92 19.35 -5.52
N SER A 7 2.28 20.42 -6.00
CA SER A 7 0.83 20.40 -6.29
C SER A 7 0.47 19.37 -7.37
N ALA A 8 1.27 19.26 -8.44
CA ALA A 8 1.07 18.26 -9.48
C ALA A 8 1.23 16.83 -8.93
N MET A 9 2.23 16.60 -8.06
CA MET A 9 2.41 15.29 -7.41
C MET A 9 1.21 14.94 -6.51
N ARG A 10 0.70 15.89 -5.73
CA ARG A 10 -0.49 15.70 -4.88
C ARG A 10 -1.72 15.34 -5.71
N GLN A 11 -1.90 15.98 -6.87
CA GLN A 11 -2.98 15.66 -7.81
C GLN A 11 -2.83 14.26 -8.40
N GLN A 12 -1.63 13.92 -8.89
CA GLN A 12 -1.34 12.59 -9.43
C GLN A 12 -1.57 11.47 -8.39
N ARG A 13 -1.23 11.72 -7.13
CA ARG A 13 -1.49 10.81 -6.01
C ARG A 13 -2.98 10.54 -5.84
N ALA A 14 -3.80 11.59 -5.85
CA ALA A 14 -5.26 11.48 -5.72
C ALA A 14 -5.89 10.74 -6.91
N GLU A 15 -5.44 11.03 -8.13
CA GLU A 15 -5.87 10.31 -9.34
C GLU A 15 -5.51 8.82 -9.29
N ALA A 16 -4.28 8.50 -8.87
CA ALA A 16 -3.82 7.12 -8.73
C ALA A 16 -4.61 6.32 -7.69
N LEU A 17 -5.06 6.97 -6.61
CA LEU A 17 -5.95 6.35 -5.61
C LEU A 17 -7.34 6.02 -6.18
N CYS A 18 -7.83 6.85 -7.10
CA CYS A 18 -9.16 6.73 -7.71
C CYS A 18 -9.19 5.93 -9.01
N ALA A 19 -8.03 5.52 -9.54
CA ALA A 19 -7.97 4.66 -10.71
C ALA A 19 -8.75 3.35 -10.47
N ASP A 20 -9.10 2.63 -11.54
CA ASP A 20 -9.90 1.40 -11.43
C ASP A 20 -9.20 0.32 -10.57
N TRP A 21 -7.87 0.34 -10.53
CA TRP A 21 -7.01 -0.50 -9.68
C TRP A 21 -6.40 0.27 -8.50
N GLY A 22 -6.88 1.49 -8.25
CA GLY A 22 -6.43 2.35 -7.17
C GLY A 22 -6.88 1.82 -5.81
N TRP A 23 -6.18 2.23 -4.75
CA TRP A 23 -6.44 1.69 -3.41
C TRP A 23 -7.81 2.03 -2.83
N LEU A 24 -8.53 3.01 -3.38
CA LEU A 24 -9.91 3.31 -2.97
C LEU A 24 -10.94 2.33 -3.55
N THR A 25 -10.56 1.52 -4.56
CA THR A 25 -11.39 0.40 -5.03
C THR A 25 -11.18 -0.85 -4.20
N LEU A 26 -10.16 -0.92 -3.35
CA LEU A 26 -9.90 -2.11 -2.55
C LEU A 26 -10.98 -2.31 -1.47
N ALA A 27 -11.86 -3.28 -1.72
CA ALA A 27 -13.11 -3.50 -1.00
C ALA A 27 -13.12 -4.78 -0.15
N GLY A 28 -12.07 -5.61 -0.23
CA GLY A 28 -11.99 -6.79 0.61
C GLY A 28 -10.66 -7.54 0.55
N LEU A 29 -10.39 -8.28 1.63
CA LEU A 29 -9.36 -9.29 1.70
C LEU A 29 -9.90 -10.46 2.53
N TYR A 30 -10.03 -11.62 1.90
CA TYR A 30 -10.63 -12.81 2.50
C TYR A 30 -9.61 -13.94 2.52
N TRP A 31 -9.28 -14.43 3.72
CA TRP A 31 -8.39 -15.59 3.87
C TRP A 31 -9.20 -16.86 3.70
N LEU A 32 -8.70 -17.77 2.86
CA LEU A 32 -9.35 -19.03 2.54
C LEU A 32 -8.96 -20.10 3.56
N HIS A 33 -9.92 -20.96 3.91
CA HIS A 33 -9.63 -22.23 4.55
C HIS A 33 -9.48 -23.34 3.50
N GLU A 34 -8.85 -24.47 3.86
CA GLU A 34 -8.75 -25.63 2.98
C GLU A 34 -10.16 -26.13 2.60
N GLY A 35 -10.32 -26.56 1.35
CA GLY A 35 -11.60 -26.97 0.78
C GLY A 35 -12.39 -25.79 0.18
N ASP A 36 -13.72 -25.89 0.26
CA ASP A 36 -14.66 -25.00 -0.42
C ASP A 36 -14.89 -23.71 0.37
N ASN A 37 -14.70 -22.56 -0.28
CA ASN A 37 -15.02 -21.23 0.24
C ASN A 37 -16.05 -20.60 -0.69
N SER A 38 -17.32 -20.61 -0.30
CA SER A 38 -18.44 -20.01 -1.03
C SER A 38 -18.32 -18.48 -1.09
N PHE A 39 -18.76 -17.87 -2.19
CA PHE A 39 -18.76 -16.41 -2.31
C PHE A 39 -20.02 -15.86 -2.98
N GLY A 40 -20.48 -14.70 -2.52
CA GLY A 40 -21.69 -14.02 -2.97
C GLY A 40 -22.15 -12.97 -1.97
N ARG A 41 -23.27 -12.29 -2.25
CA ARG A 41 -23.87 -11.29 -1.34
C ARG A 41 -24.55 -11.91 -0.12
N ASP A 42 -24.98 -13.17 -0.22
CA ASP A 42 -25.70 -13.80 0.87
C ASP A 42 -24.80 -13.91 2.12
N PRO A 43 -25.28 -13.52 3.32
CA PRO A 43 -24.50 -13.62 4.55
C PRO A 43 -24.10 -15.05 4.95
N SER A 44 -24.70 -16.08 4.35
CA SER A 44 -24.30 -17.47 4.59
C SER A 44 -23.04 -17.90 3.84
N ASN A 45 -22.52 -17.08 2.92
CA ASN A 45 -21.28 -17.37 2.21
C ASN A 45 -20.07 -17.19 3.12
N ASP A 46 -19.01 -17.95 2.87
CA ASP A 46 -17.72 -17.78 3.55
C ASP A 46 -17.08 -16.42 3.18
N ILE A 47 -17.29 -15.98 1.94
CA ILE A 47 -16.88 -14.68 1.41
C ILE A 47 -18.13 -13.87 1.06
N VAL A 48 -18.51 -12.98 1.97
CA VAL A 48 -19.64 -12.06 1.75
C VAL A 48 -19.18 -10.85 0.94
N LEU A 49 -19.64 -10.74 -0.30
CA LEU A 49 -19.32 -9.61 -1.17
C LEU A 49 -20.06 -8.35 -0.71
N PRO A 50 -19.37 -7.21 -0.52
CA PRO A 50 -19.99 -5.99 0.00
C PRO A 50 -20.83 -5.25 -1.04
N ASN A 51 -20.71 -5.61 -2.32
CA ASN A 51 -21.41 -4.95 -3.41
C ASN A 51 -22.90 -5.37 -3.43
N PRO A 52 -23.86 -4.43 -3.37
CA PRO A 52 -25.28 -4.76 -3.35
C PRO A 52 -25.80 -5.41 -4.65
N ASP A 53 -25.12 -5.18 -5.77
CA ASP A 53 -25.46 -5.74 -7.08
C ASP A 53 -24.86 -7.14 -7.29
N ALA A 54 -24.06 -7.63 -6.34
CA ALA A 54 -23.54 -8.99 -6.38
C ALA A 54 -24.68 -10.03 -6.26
N PRO A 55 -24.59 -11.16 -6.98
CA PRO A 55 -25.54 -12.25 -6.85
C PRO A 55 -25.47 -12.83 -5.42
N LEU A 56 -26.58 -13.40 -4.94
CA LEU A 56 -26.63 -14.04 -3.61
C LEU A 56 -25.58 -15.14 -3.48
N PHE A 57 -25.39 -15.94 -4.53
CA PHE A 57 -24.34 -16.93 -4.65
C PHE A 57 -23.68 -16.78 -6.03
N ALA A 58 -22.38 -16.53 -6.05
CA ALA A 58 -21.58 -16.33 -7.26
C ALA A 58 -20.76 -17.58 -7.62
N GLY A 59 -20.38 -18.40 -6.64
CA GLY A 59 -19.61 -19.61 -6.84
C GLY A 59 -18.78 -19.99 -5.62
N THR A 60 -17.69 -20.71 -5.86
CA THR A 60 -16.80 -21.23 -4.82
C THR A 60 -15.33 -21.09 -5.24
N PHE A 61 -14.49 -20.62 -4.32
CA PHE A 61 -13.05 -20.81 -4.41
C PHE A 61 -12.66 -22.05 -3.61
N VAL A 62 -11.97 -22.99 -4.24
CA VAL A 62 -11.52 -24.24 -3.61
C VAL A 62 -10.02 -24.14 -3.36
N LEU A 63 -9.60 -24.10 -2.10
CA LEU A 63 -8.19 -24.19 -1.72
C LEU A 63 -7.83 -25.67 -1.53
N SER A 64 -6.85 -26.15 -2.29
CA SER A 64 -6.30 -27.50 -2.14
C SER A 64 -4.81 -27.48 -2.44
N ALA A 65 -3.98 -27.97 -1.53
CA ALA A 65 -2.53 -28.06 -1.72
C ALA A 65 -1.90 -26.73 -2.22
N SER A 66 -2.27 -25.61 -1.58
CA SER A 66 -1.81 -24.25 -1.94
C SER A 66 -2.20 -23.75 -3.34
N GLN A 67 -3.12 -24.44 -4.02
CA GLN A 67 -3.74 -23.99 -5.26
C GLN A 67 -5.18 -23.55 -5.01
N VAL A 68 -5.59 -22.47 -5.66
CA VAL A 68 -6.96 -21.97 -5.57
C VAL A 68 -7.67 -22.20 -6.89
N HIS A 69 -8.77 -22.94 -6.86
CA HIS A 69 -9.60 -23.24 -8.02
C HIS A 69 -10.96 -22.55 -7.91
N LEU A 70 -11.26 -21.65 -8.84
CA LEU A 70 -12.57 -21.02 -8.98
C LEU A 70 -13.55 -21.96 -9.69
N ARG A 71 -14.76 -22.10 -9.12
CA ARG A 71 -15.95 -22.66 -9.75
C ARG A 71 -17.05 -21.61 -9.73
N VAL A 72 -17.50 -21.16 -10.89
CA VAL A 72 -18.58 -20.17 -11.03
C VAL A 72 -19.93 -20.88 -10.99
N ALA A 73 -20.91 -20.31 -10.27
CA ALA A 73 -22.24 -20.87 -10.20
C ALA A 73 -23.00 -20.78 -11.54
N ASP A 74 -23.94 -21.68 -11.76
CA ASP A 74 -24.76 -21.69 -12.98
C ASP A 74 -25.51 -20.37 -13.16
N GLY A 75 -25.50 -19.84 -14.39
CA GLY A 75 -26.16 -18.58 -14.74
C GLY A 75 -25.40 -17.31 -14.33
N ILE A 76 -24.24 -17.43 -13.67
CA ILE A 76 -23.40 -16.28 -13.31
C ILE A 76 -22.40 -15.99 -14.43
N ALA A 77 -22.37 -14.73 -14.88
CA ALA A 77 -21.41 -14.26 -15.86
C ALA A 77 -20.16 -13.72 -15.16
N MET A 78 -19.03 -14.41 -15.35
CA MET A 78 -17.71 -13.95 -14.91
C MET A 78 -16.72 -14.01 -16.06
N THR A 79 -15.67 -13.18 -15.96
CA THR A 79 -14.53 -13.25 -16.87
C THR A 79 -13.23 -13.48 -16.10
N ALA A 80 -12.27 -14.15 -16.71
CA ALA A 80 -10.88 -14.17 -16.29
C ALA A 80 -10.05 -13.44 -17.35
N ASN A 81 -9.39 -12.35 -16.97
CA ASN A 81 -8.60 -11.51 -17.88
C ASN A 81 -9.39 -11.12 -19.16
N GLY A 82 -10.67 -10.76 -18.99
CA GLY A 82 -11.56 -10.33 -20.08
C GLY A 82 -12.21 -11.46 -20.89
N LYS A 83 -11.91 -12.73 -20.61
CA LYS A 83 -12.53 -13.88 -21.31
C LYS A 83 -13.56 -14.57 -20.40
N PRO A 84 -14.74 -14.97 -20.90
CA PRO A 84 -15.72 -15.70 -20.11
C PRO A 84 -15.12 -16.93 -19.43
N VAL A 85 -15.48 -17.17 -18.17
CA VAL A 85 -14.95 -18.27 -17.36
C VAL A 85 -16.06 -18.90 -16.53
N THR A 86 -16.07 -20.24 -16.47
CA THR A 86 -16.94 -21.01 -15.57
C THR A 86 -16.15 -21.78 -14.52
N SER A 87 -14.86 -22.05 -14.80
CA SER A 87 -13.94 -22.70 -13.89
C SER A 87 -12.49 -22.34 -14.27
N LEU A 88 -11.62 -22.14 -13.27
CA LEU A 88 -10.21 -21.78 -13.48
C LEU A 88 -9.37 -22.07 -12.24
N THR A 89 -8.19 -22.67 -12.41
CA THR A 89 -7.15 -22.64 -11.38
C THR A 89 -6.40 -21.32 -11.46
N LEU A 90 -6.47 -20.52 -10.40
CA LEU A 90 -5.98 -19.14 -10.38
C LEU A 90 -4.46 -19.09 -10.26
N ARG A 91 -3.83 -18.30 -11.12
CA ARG A 91 -2.45 -17.84 -10.93
C ARG A 91 -2.41 -16.68 -9.93
N PRO A 92 -1.49 -16.71 -8.95
CA PRO A 92 -1.42 -15.70 -7.89
C PRO A 92 -0.93 -14.34 -8.39
N ASP A 93 -1.17 -13.30 -7.59
CA ASP A 93 -0.68 -11.93 -7.81
C ASP A 93 0.85 -11.80 -7.87
N THR A 94 1.57 -12.81 -7.37
CA THR A 94 3.04 -12.90 -7.41
C THR A 94 3.57 -13.55 -8.69
N SER A 95 2.71 -14.02 -9.60
CA SER A 95 3.12 -14.59 -10.88
C SER A 95 3.31 -13.51 -11.95
N ASP A 96 4.07 -13.82 -13.01
CA ASP A 96 4.24 -12.90 -14.15
C ASP A 96 2.93 -12.64 -14.92
N THR A 97 1.96 -13.55 -14.77
CA THR A 97 0.68 -13.51 -15.48
C THR A 97 -0.46 -13.86 -14.51
N PRO A 98 -0.76 -13.00 -13.54
CA PRO A 98 -1.80 -13.26 -12.54
C PRO A 98 -3.18 -13.33 -13.19
N ASP A 99 -4.08 -14.09 -12.56
CA ASP A 99 -5.48 -14.16 -13.01
C ASP A 99 -6.35 -13.17 -12.24
N TYR A 100 -6.96 -12.25 -12.99
CA TYR A 100 -7.97 -11.34 -12.49
C TYR A 100 -9.34 -11.81 -12.93
N VAL A 101 -10.16 -12.23 -11.96
CA VAL A 101 -11.52 -12.70 -12.22
C VAL A 101 -12.53 -11.61 -11.90
N THR A 102 -13.37 -11.26 -12.86
CA THR A 102 -14.28 -10.10 -12.79
C THR A 102 -15.73 -10.56 -12.77
N LEU A 103 -16.52 -9.99 -11.86
CA LEU A 103 -17.95 -10.17 -11.67
C LEU A 103 -18.59 -8.77 -11.56
N GLY A 104 -19.19 -8.29 -12.65
CA GLY A 104 -19.68 -6.90 -12.72
C GLY A 104 -18.55 -5.90 -12.48
N ASP A 105 -18.74 -5.00 -11.51
CA ASP A 105 -17.76 -3.97 -11.11
C ASP A 105 -16.66 -4.49 -10.18
N MET A 106 -16.75 -5.75 -9.76
CA MET A 106 -15.80 -6.37 -8.84
C MET A 106 -14.76 -7.18 -9.58
N THR A 107 -13.50 -7.01 -9.20
CA THR A 107 -12.39 -7.84 -9.66
C THR A 107 -11.68 -8.47 -8.48
N MET A 108 -11.46 -9.78 -8.56
CA MET A 108 -10.82 -10.57 -7.53
C MET A 108 -9.50 -11.15 -8.05
N VAL A 109 -8.52 -11.23 -7.15
CA VAL A 109 -7.21 -11.84 -7.43
C VAL A 109 -6.78 -12.71 -6.26
N TYR A 110 -6.17 -13.85 -6.56
CA TYR A 110 -5.59 -14.73 -5.57
C TYR A 110 -4.26 -14.17 -5.05
N ILE A 111 -4.15 -14.01 -3.73
CA ILE A 111 -2.97 -13.50 -3.05
C ILE A 111 -2.40 -14.52 -2.04
N PRO A 112 -1.24 -15.14 -2.30
CA PRO A 112 -0.50 -15.88 -1.28
C PRO A 112 0.35 -14.92 -0.44
N ARG A 113 0.34 -15.07 0.89
CA ARG A 113 1.15 -14.30 1.84
C ARG A 113 1.71 -15.23 2.92
N GLY A 114 2.97 -15.63 2.76
CA GLY A 114 3.55 -16.68 3.60
C GLY A 114 2.74 -17.97 3.46
N ALA A 115 2.27 -18.51 4.58
CA ALA A 115 1.41 -19.70 4.62
C ALA A 115 -0.09 -19.40 4.37
N ARG A 116 -0.49 -18.13 4.26
CA ARG A 116 -1.89 -17.74 4.07
C ARG A 116 -2.23 -17.61 2.60
N HIS A 117 -3.42 -18.07 2.23
CA HIS A 117 -3.97 -17.98 0.89
C HIS A 117 -5.26 -17.16 0.95
N GLY A 118 -5.37 -16.11 0.14
CA GLY A 118 -6.54 -15.22 0.21
C GLY A 118 -7.01 -14.73 -1.14
N ILE A 119 -8.23 -14.20 -1.18
CA ILE A 119 -8.79 -13.47 -2.31
C ILE A 119 -8.83 -12.00 -1.94
N ARG A 120 -8.17 -11.18 -2.76
CA ARG A 120 -8.27 -9.73 -2.68
C ARG A 120 -9.34 -9.25 -3.64
N LEU A 121 -10.22 -8.37 -3.16
CA LEU A 121 -11.36 -7.84 -3.89
C LEU A 121 -11.17 -6.34 -4.15
N TYR A 122 -11.20 -5.97 -5.43
CA TYR A 122 -11.36 -4.61 -5.90
C TYR A 122 -12.80 -4.42 -6.38
N ASP A 123 -13.38 -3.27 -6.15
CA ASP A 123 -14.71 -2.88 -6.59
C ASP A 123 -14.66 -1.44 -7.10
N ILE A 124 -14.82 -1.23 -8.41
CA ILE A 124 -14.78 0.11 -8.99
C ILE A 124 -16.00 0.95 -8.54
N SER A 125 -17.07 0.32 -8.06
CA SER A 125 -18.23 0.99 -7.50
C SER A 125 -18.12 1.30 -6.00
N HIS A 126 -17.00 0.95 -5.36
CA HIS A 126 -16.83 1.05 -3.92
C HIS A 126 -17.16 2.45 -3.37
N PRO A 127 -17.96 2.58 -2.29
CA PRO A 127 -18.40 3.88 -1.79
C PRO A 127 -17.27 4.84 -1.44
N VAL A 128 -16.13 4.34 -0.92
CA VAL A 128 -14.95 5.17 -0.61
C VAL A 128 -14.45 5.89 -1.86
N ARG A 129 -14.36 5.20 -2.99
CA ARG A 129 -13.96 5.80 -4.27
C ARG A 129 -15.01 6.77 -4.78
N ARG A 130 -16.29 6.36 -4.79
CA ARG A 130 -17.39 7.20 -5.33
C ARG A 130 -17.56 8.51 -4.57
N ASN A 131 -17.31 8.49 -3.26
CA ASN A 131 -17.44 9.66 -2.38
C ASN A 131 -16.10 10.35 -2.12
N PHE A 132 -15.02 10.03 -2.84
CA PHE A 132 -13.71 10.61 -2.62
C PHE A 132 -13.69 12.10 -2.97
N GLN A 133 -13.40 12.95 -2.00
CA GLN A 133 -13.36 14.41 -2.15
C GLN A 133 -11.95 14.98 -2.27
N GLY A 134 -10.94 14.11 -2.41
CA GLY A 134 -9.54 14.50 -2.42
C GLY A 134 -8.79 14.15 -1.13
N LEU A 135 -7.50 14.46 -1.14
CA LEU A 135 -6.61 14.27 -0.01
C LEU A 135 -6.41 15.59 0.74
N HIS A 136 -6.27 15.51 2.05
CA HIS A 136 -5.87 16.63 2.88
C HIS A 136 -4.34 16.69 3.00
N TRP A 137 -3.80 17.90 2.92
CA TRP A 137 -2.37 18.14 2.98
C TRP A 137 -2.07 19.32 3.87
N TYR A 138 -0.94 19.28 4.55
CA TYR A 138 -0.37 20.50 5.11
C TYR A 138 -0.06 21.52 3.98
N PRO A 139 -0.12 22.82 4.29
CA PRO A 139 0.42 23.84 3.41
C PRO A 139 1.85 23.49 2.98
N ILE A 140 2.23 23.87 1.76
CA ILE A 140 3.59 23.62 1.27
C ILE A 140 4.55 24.55 2.02
N GLN A 141 5.56 23.98 2.65
CA GLN A 141 6.52 24.67 3.50
C GLN A 141 7.94 24.36 3.04
N GLU A 142 8.65 25.35 2.48
CA GLU A 142 10.02 25.16 1.97
C GLU A 142 11.03 24.83 3.09
N SER A 143 10.74 25.18 4.35
CA SER A 143 11.55 24.80 5.51
C SER A 143 11.64 23.28 5.73
N TYR A 144 10.69 22.51 5.21
CA TYR A 144 10.68 21.05 5.25
C TYR A 144 11.36 20.40 4.02
N CYS A 145 12.02 21.21 3.18
CA CYS A 145 12.92 20.79 2.11
C CYS A 145 14.37 20.92 2.62
N ILE A 146 14.87 19.86 3.25
CA ILE A 146 16.05 19.88 4.11
C ILE A 146 17.23 19.24 3.39
N ALA A 147 18.36 19.95 3.36
CA ALA A 147 19.62 19.37 2.90
C ALA A 147 20.07 18.30 3.89
N ALA A 148 20.44 17.13 3.38
CA ALA A 148 20.73 15.97 4.18
C ALA A 148 21.96 15.24 3.66
N ARG A 149 22.64 14.52 4.56
CA ARG A 149 23.81 13.72 4.25
C ARG A 149 23.48 12.25 4.35
N TYR A 150 23.71 11.51 3.28
CA TYR A 150 23.68 10.06 3.27
C TYR A 150 25.03 9.50 3.72
N THR A 151 24.99 8.46 4.55
CA THR A 151 26.16 7.67 4.94
C THR A 151 25.85 6.18 4.76
N PRO A 152 26.65 5.45 3.94
CA PRO A 152 26.45 4.03 3.73
C PRO A 152 26.80 3.21 4.97
N TYR A 153 26.16 2.06 5.11
CA TYR A 153 26.57 1.01 6.03
C TYR A 153 27.46 0.00 5.31
N GLU A 154 28.60 -0.35 5.92
CA GLU A 154 29.50 -1.38 5.40
C GLU A 154 29.77 -2.44 6.47
N PRO A 155 29.16 -3.65 6.37
CA PRO A 155 28.16 -4.08 5.38
C PRO A 155 26.77 -3.45 5.60
N PRO A 156 25.82 -3.56 4.64
CA PRO A 156 24.44 -3.14 4.83
C PRO A 156 23.83 -3.66 6.13
N LYS A 157 23.12 -2.78 6.85
CA LYS A 157 22.55 -3.09 8.17
C LYS A 157 21.30 -3.95 8.02
N PRO A 158 21.21 -5.14 8.66
CA PRO A 158 19.97 -5.91 8.66
C PRO A 158 18.88 -5.15 9.42
N ILE A 159 17.68 -5.11 8.83
CA ILE A 159 16.49 -4.52 9.42
C ILE A 159 15.32 -5.50 9.33
N THR A 160 14.46 -5.52 10.35
CA THR A 160 13.24 -6.32 10.35
C THR A 160 12.05 -5.40 10.10
N ILE A 161 11.38 -5.60 8.96
CA ILE A 161 10.18 -4.86 8.59
C ILE A 161 8.97 -5.71 8.99
N MET A 162 8.20 -5.21 9.96
CA MET A 162 6.93 -5.80 10.35
C MET A 162 5.82 -5.27 9.44
N ASN A 163 4.80 -6.06 9.11
CA ASN A 163 3.59 -5.57 8.47
C ASN A 163 2.40 -5.50 9.44
N VAL A 164 1.30 -4.86 9.00
CA VAL A 164 0.06 -4.77 9.79
C VAL A 164 -0.62 -6.10 10.11
N LEU A 165 -0.22 -7.20 9.45
CA LEU A 165 -0.71 -8.56 9.70
C LEU A 165 0.17 -9.34 10.69
N GLY A 166 1.22 -8.71 11.24
CA GLY A 166 2.17 -9.32 12.17
C GLY A 166 3.26 -10.17 11.52
N ASP A 167 3.37 -10.19 10.19
CA ASP A 167 4.48 -10.87 9.53
C ASP A 167 5.77 -10.04 9.64
N ALA A 168 6.89 -10.73 9.82
CA ALA A 168 8.22 -10.16 9.78
C ALA A 168 8.90 -10.48 8.45
N GLN A 169 9.52 -9.48 7.83
CA GLN A 169 10.39 -9.65 6.67
C GLN A 169 11.78 -9.09 6.99
N GLU A 170 12.81 -9.89 6.76
CA GLU A 170 14.19 -9.39 6.80
C GLU A 170 14.48 -8.58 5.53
N SER A 171 15.11 -7.44 5.73
CA SER A 171 15.60 -6.56 4.68
C SER A 171 16.96 -5.96 5.10
N TYR A 172 17.58 -5.18 4.22
CA TYR A 172 18.87 -4.56 4.48
C TYR A 172 18.82 -3.08 4.13
N SER A 173 19.21 -2.25 5.09
CA SER A 173 19.39 -0.81 4.91
C SER A 173 20.76 -0.56 4.27
N PRO A 174 20.86 0.12 3.11
CA PRO A 174 22.14 0.43 2.46
C PRO A 174 22.90 1.52 3.23
N GLY A 175 22.20 2.37 3.97
CA GLY A 175 22.75 3.49 4.71
C GLY A 175 21.65 4.25 5.44
N TYR A 176 22.01 5.38 6.02
CA TYR A 176 21.08 6.30 6.67
C TYR A 176 21.26 7.71 6.13
N VAL A 177 20.23 8.53 6.33
CA VAL A 177 20.28 9.96 6.04
C VAL A 177 20.20 10.74 7.34
N GLU A 178 21.12 11.69 7.51
CA GLU A 178 21.20 12.61 8.63
C GLU A 178 20.86 14.03 8.17
N PHE A 179 20.05 14.74 8.96
CA PHE A 179 19.59 16.09 8.65
C PHE A 179 19.29 16.88 9.92
N GLU A 180 19.36 18.20 9.84
CA GLU A 180 19.02 19.11 10.94
C GLU A 180 17.57 19.59 10.81
N LEU A 181 16.81 19.49 11.90
CA LEU A 181 15.46 20.06 12.00
C LEU A 181 15.26 20.62 13.40
N ASP A 182 14.80 21.87 13.48
CA ASP A 182 14.58 22.60 14.74
C ASP A 182 15.81 22.66 15.66
N GLY A 183 17.01 22.64 15.08
CA GLY A 183 18.29 22.68 15.80
C GLY A 183 18.71 21.35 16.42
N GLU A 184 18.01 20.26 16.09
CA GLU A 184 18.38 18.90 16.46
C GLU A 184 18.76 18.08 15.22
N THR A 185 19.79 17.24 15.37
CA THR A 185 20.18 16.26 14.37
C THR A 185 19.23 15.06 14.41
N HIS A 186 18.61 14.74 13.28
CA HIS A 186 17.74 13.58 13.09
C HIS A 186 18.33 12.61 12.09
N ARG A 187 17.88 11.36 12.16
CA ARG A 187 18.33 10.27 11.30
C ARG A 187 17.16 9.41 10.84
N LEU A 188 17.22 8.95 9.60
CA LEU A 188 16.36 7.90 9.06
C LEU A 188 17.20 6.85 8.32
N ASP A 189 17.01 5.58 8.67
CA ASP A 189 17.51 4.45 7.89
C ASP A 189 16.71 4.33 6.58
N ALA A 190 17.44 4.13 5.48
CA ALA A 190 16.87 4.09 4.14
C ALA A 190 16.57 2.67 3.67
N GLU A 191 15.64 2.53 2.73
CA GLU A 191 15.50 1.34 1.88
C GLU A 191 15.90 1.71 0.45
N ASP A 192 16.64 0.83 -0.22
CA ASP A 192 16.95 0.98 -1.65
C ASP A 192 15.76 0.55 -2.52
N ARG A 193 15.30 1.44 -3.41
CA ARG A 193 14.29 1.15 -4.43
C ARG A 193 14.86 1.30 -5.85
N ASN A 194 16.15 1.04 -6.02
CA ASN A 194 16.98 1.12 -7.23
C ASN A 194 17.17 2.53 -7.80
N THR A 195 16.11 3.33 -7.84
CA THR A 195 16.11 4.68 -8.45
C THR A 195 15.89 5.79 -7.43
N ALA A 196 15.65 5.43 -6.18
CA ALA A 196 15.29 6.31 -5.09
C ALA A 196 15.64 5.66 -3.75
N LEU A 197 15.87 6.48 -2.74
CA LEU A 197 15.79 6.03 -1.35
C LEU A 197 14.34 6.14 -0.89
N PHE A 198 13.90 5.15 -0.12
CA PHE A 198 12.58 5.11 0.49
C PHE A 198 12.69 5.08 2.02
N PHE A 199 11.78 5.77 2.68
CA PHE A 199 11.71 5.86 4.13
C PHE A 199 10.28 5.57 4.57
N ASN A 200 10.12 4.53 5.38
CA ASN A 200 8.96 4.37 6.23
C ASN A 200 9.28 4.99 7.60
N PHE A 201 8.61 6.07 7.96
CA PHE A 201 8.95 6.84 9.15
C PHE A 201 7.72 7.17 10.01
N GLY A 202 7.95 7.26 11.30
CA GLY A 202 7.01 7.81 12.27
C GLY A 202 7.49 9.17 12.79
N ASP A 203 6.56 10.00 13.27
CA ASP A 203 6.82 11.30 13.87
C ASP A 203 5.69 11.70 14.84
N GLN A 204 5.86 12.80 15.59
CA GLN A 204 4.89 13.21 16.61
C GLN A 204 3.49 13.54 16.04
N THR A 205 3.37 13.90 14.76
CA THR A 205 2.07 14.22 14.14
C THR A 205 1.20 12.99 13.92
N ASN A 206 1.76 11.76 13.89
CA ASN A 206 0.99 10.54 13.61
C ASN A 206 -0.13 10.30 14.62
N ARG A 207 0.06 10.74 15.86
CA ARG A 207 -0.94 10.62 16.94
C ARG A 207 -2.03 11.67 16.88
N GLN A 208 -1.90 12.69 16.03
CA GLN A 208 -2.78 13.86 16.03
C GLN A 208 -3.41 14.08 14.66
N THR A 209 -2.60 14.46 13.66
CA THR A 209 -3.04 15.04 12.38
C THR A 209 -2.67 14.20 11.17
N THR A 210 -1.71 13.28 11.28
CA THR A 210 -1.30 12.38 10.19
C THR A 210 -1.66 10.93 10.50
N TYR A 211 -1.40 10.00 9.57
CA TYR A 211 -1.77 8.60 9.75
C TYR A 211 -0.99 7.93 10.90
N GLY A 212 -1.70 7.15 11.72
CA GLY A 212 -1.19 6.67 13.01
C GLY A 212 -0.02 5.70 12.93
N ALA A 213 0.08 4.93 11.84
CA ALA A 213 1.13 3.93 11.66
C ALA A 213 2.37 4.46 10.91
N GLY A 214 2.47 5.77 10.68
CA GLY A 214 3.60 6.39 9.98
C GLY A 214 3.28 6.80 8.55
N ARG A 215 4.32 7.28 7.85
CA ARG A 215 4.24 7.84 6.49
C ARG A 215 5.40 7.37 5.64
N PHE A 216 5.19 7.45 4.33
CA PHE A 216 6.18 7.10 3.33
C PHE A 216 6.78 8.36 2.72
N LEU A 217 8.10 8.37 2.58
CA LEU A 217 8.84 9.40 1.87
C LEU A 217 9.80 8.74 0.88
N SER A 218 9.95 9.34 -0.29
CA SER A 218 10.98 8.94 -1.25
C SER A 218 11.78 10.16 -1.69
N THR A 219 13.09 9.96 -1.81
CA THR A 219 14.03 10.95 -2.32
C THR A 219 14.73 10.41 -3.56
N ASP A 220 15.38 11.30 -4.31
CA ASP A 220 16.34 10.86 -5.32
C ASP A 220 17.55 10.20 -4.61
N LEU A 221 18.40 9.50 -5.37
CA LEU A 221 19.65 8.95 -4.84
C LEU A 221 20.62 10.08 -4.42
N PRO A 222 21.49 9.84 -3.42
CA PRO A 222 22.59 10.75 -3.10
C PRO A 222 23.50 11.02 -4.31
N ASP A 223 24.12 12.19 -4.33
CA ASP A 223 24.97 12.66 -5.43
C ASP A 223 26.19 11.76 -5.75
N GLN A 224 26.68 10.97 -4.80
CA GLN A 224 27.75 9.98 -4.97
C GLN A 224 27.25 8.52 -5.10
N GLY A 225 25.94 8.31 -5.22
CA GLY A 225 25.35 6.96 -5.20
C GLY A 225 25.40 6.30 -3.82
N LEU A 226 25.06 5.01 -3.75
CA LEU A 226 24.80 4.33 -2.47
C LEU A 226 26.04 3.75 -1.78
N LEU A 227 27.19 3.72 -2.46
CA LEU A 227 28.44 3.14 -1.93
C LEU A 227 29.34 4.17 -1.23
N GLU A 228 29.07 5.47 -1.40
CA GLU A 228 29.86 6.53 -0.81
C GLU A 228 28.94 7.51 -0.06
N SER A 229 29.52 8.27 0.86
CA SER A 229 28.77 9.37 1.49
C SER A 229 28.45 10.45 0.46
N GLY A 230 27.21 10.91 0.43
CA GLY A 230 26.77 11.90 -0.53
C GLY A 230 25.68 12.81 0.03
N ASN A 231 25.38 13.88 -0.68
CA ASN A 231 24.33 14.82 -0.32
C ASN A 231 23.03 14.48 -1.07
N LEU A 232 21.91 14.74 -0.41
CA LEU A 232 20.58 14.72 -1.02
C LEU A 232 19.65 15.70 -0.32
N VAL A 233 18.41 15.76 -0.80
CA VAL A 233 17.36 16.58 -0.17
C VAL A 233 16.23 15.68 0.32
N ILE A 234 15.92 15.78 1.61
CA ILE A 234 14.72 15.24 2.22
C ILE A 234 13.63 16.30 2.11
N ASP A 235 12.55 16.01 1.41
CA ASP A 235 11.41 16.93 1.27
C ASP A 235 10.14 16.33 1.86
N PHE A 236 9.85 16.67 3.12
CA PHE A 236 8.68 16.15 3.83
C PHE A 236 7.35 16.64 3.26
N ASN A 237 7.33 17.68 2.39
CA ASN A 237 6.11 18.03 1.65
C ASN A 237 5.67 16.94 0.69
N ARG A 238 6.57 15.99 0.38
CA ARG A 238 6.33 14.82 -0.45
C ARG A 238 5.91 13.59 0.36
N ALA A 239 5.87 13.65 1.69
CA ALA A 239 5.47 12.53 2.51
C ALA A 239 3.99 12.17 2.25
N THR A 240 3.70 10.88 2.10
CA THR A 240 2.36 10.36 1.79
C THR A 240 1.93 9.30 2.78
N ASN A 241 0.63 9.08 2.91
CA ASN A 241 0.13 8.00 3.75
C ASN A 241 0.36 6.64 3.08
N PRO A 242 0.71 5.59 3.87
CA PRO A 242 0.67 4.21 3.42
C PRO A 242 -0.73 3.84 2.95
N TYR A 243 -0.84 2.84 2.07
CA TYR A 243 -2.14 2.44 1.51
C TYR A 243 -3.15 1.94 2.55
N CYS A 244 -2.70 1.43 3.70
CA CYS A 244 -3.56 1.04 4.82
C CYS A 244 -4.31 2.22 5.46
N ALA A 245 -3.92 3.47 5.17
CA ALA A 245 -4.67 4.64 5.58
C ALA A 245 -6.02 4.79 4.85
N TYR A 246 -6.19 4.16 3.69
CA TYR A 246 -7.41 4.29 2.88
C TYR A 246 -8.31 3.06 2.91
N THR A 247 -7.77 1.92 3.37
CA THR A 247 -8.47 0.64 3.33
C THR A 247 -7.88 -0.34 4.35
N PRO A 248 -8.71 -1.07 5.11
CA PRO A 248 -8.24 -2.06 6.08
C PRO A 248 -7.67 -3.32 5.41
N TYR A 249 -7.83 -3.46 4.09
CA TYR A 249 -7.46 -4.65 3.33
C TYR A 249 -6.04 -4.60 2.73
N ALA A 250 -5.33 -3.48 2.95
CA ALA A 250 -3.93 -3.33 2.56
C ALA A 250 -2.97 -3.93 3.60
N THR A 251 -1.86 -4.50 3.14
CA THR A 251 -0.87 -5.20 3.98
C THR A 251 0.44 -4.39 4.05
N CYS A 252 0.38 -3.19 4.61
CA CYS A 252 1.51 -2.25 4.60
C CYS A 252 2.58 -2.57 5.66
N PRO A 253 3.85 -2.22 5.40
CA PRO A 253 4.92 -2.26 6.39
C PRO A 253 4.74 -1.17 7.44
N LEU A 254 5.18 -1.45 8.67
CA LEU A 254 5.33 -0.51 9.77
C LEU A 254 6.74 0.09 9.77
N PRO A 255 6.90 1.36 10.18
CA PRO A 255 8.22 1.98 10.29
C PRO A 255 9.08 1.19 11.28
N PRO A 256 10.37 0.95 10.96
CA PRO A 256 11.29 0.36 11.92
C PRO A 256 11.49 1.30 13.11
N PRO A 257 11.84 0.78 14.31
CA PRO A 257 12.00 1.59 15.51
C PRO A 257 12.95 2.77 15.34
N ASP A 258 14.02 2.59 14.56
CA ASP A 258 15.04 3.61 14.30
C ASP A 258 14.55 4.76 13.40
N ASN A 259 13.40 4.60 12.73
CA ASN A 259 12.79 5.63 11.89
C ASN A 259 11.64 6.38 12.59
N HIS A 260 11.65 6.44 13.91
CA HIS A 260 10.69 7.22 14.69
C HIS A 260 11.32 8.54 15.12
N LEU A 261 10.95 9.61 14.42
CA LEU A 261 11.40 10.96 14.72
C LEU A 261 10.74 11.49 15.98
N THR A 262 11.51 12.16 16.82
CA THR A 262 11.00 12.90 17.98
C THR A 262 10.45 14.27 17.59
N ALA A 263 10.66 14.74 16.36
CA ALA A 263 10.10 15.98 15.85
C ALA A 263 8.63 15.83 15.39
N ALA A 264 7.91 16.95 15.32
CA ALA A 264 6.61 17.03 14.65
C ALA A 264 6.80 17.49 13.19
N ILE A 265 6.46 16.62 12.25
CA ILE A 265 6.64 16.92 10.82
C ILE A 265 5.31 17.40 10.23
N GLU A 266 5.04 18.70 10.33
CA GLU A 266 3.83 19.38 9.84
C GLU A 266 3.87 19.70 8.33
N ALA A 267 4.33 18.73 7.54
CA ALA A 267 4.39 18.80 6.09
C ALA A 267 3.91 17.49 5.47
N GLY A 268 3.49 17.54 4.20
CA GLY A 268 3.03 16.36 3.48
C GLY A 268 1.56 16.01 3.73
N GLU A 269 1.21 14.75 3.48
CA GLU A 269 -0.16 14.28 3.54
C GLU A 269 -0.66 14.18 4.98
N MET A 270 -1.87 14.70 5.21
CA MET A 270 -2.57 14.59 6.49
C MET A 270 -3.37 13.29 6.53
N ARG A 271 -3.90 12.95 7.70
CA ARG A 271 -4.72 11.76 7.89
C ARG A 271 -5.89 11.75 6.90
N PHE A 272 -6.06 10.64 6.20
CA PHE A 272 -7.25 10.41 5.40
C PHE A 272 -8.46 10.21 6.33
N VAL A 273 -9.52 10.97 6.11
CA VAL A 273 -10.79 10.84 6.83
C VAL A 273 -11.82 10.44 5.81
N GLN A 274 -12.37 9.25 5.96
CA GLN A 274 -13.51 8.83 5.17
C GLN A 274 -14.75 9.58 5.67
N THR A 275 -15.29 10.44 4.83
CA THR A 275 -16.56 11.15 5.05
C THR A 275 -17.75 10.26 4.72
#